data_AF-V9W280-F1
#
_entry.id   AF-V9W280-F1
#
_cell.length_a   1.000
_cell.length_b   1.000
_cell.length_c   1.000
_cell.angle_alpha   90.00
_cell.angle_beta   90.00
_cell.angle_gamma   90.00
#
_symmetry.space_group_name_H-M   'P 1'
#
loop_
_entity.id
_entity.type
_entity.pdbx_description
1 polymer ?
#
loop_
_entity_poly.entity_id
_entity_poly.type
_entity_poly.pdbx_seq_one_letter_code
_entity_poly.pdbx_strand_id
1 'polypeptide(L)' 'MSRLTPKLAQQIANRTMQVIGYNVNVMDETGRIIGSG' A
#
# COMPACT_ATOMS: atom_id res chain seq x y z
N MET A 1 18.55 2.98 4.49
CA MET A 1 17.50 2.10 3.93
C MET A 1 16.36 2.97 3.42
N SER A 2 15.88 2.75 2.20
CA SER A 2 14.73 3.50 1.68
C SER A 2 13.46 2.87 2.25
N ARG A 3 12.78 3.56 3.16
CA ARG A 3 11.49 3.13 3.72
C ARG A 3 10.38 3.39 2.70
N LEU A 4 9.41 2.47 2.63
CA LEU A 4 8.22 2.66 1.79
C LEU A 4 7.51 3.94 2.25
N THR A 5 7.39 4.94 1.38
CA THR A 5 6.67 6.19 1.72
C THR A 5 5.16 5.96 1.61
N PRO A 6 4.33 6.69 2.38
CA PRO A 6 2.87 6.60 2.24
C PRO A 6 2.38 6.86 0.81
N LYS A 7 3.05 7.78 0.09
CA LYS A 7 2.72 8.07 -1.33
C LYS A 7 2.95 6.84 -2.22
N LEU A 8 4.09 6.17 -2.09
CA LEU A 8 4.39 4.96 -2.87
C LEU A 8 3.48 3.80 -2.45
N ALA A 9 3.21 3.64 -1.15
CA ALA A 9 2.30 2.63 -0.63
C ALA A 9 0.89 2.79 -1.20
N GLN A 10 0.38 4.01 -1.29
CA GLN A 10 -0.92 4.28 -1.93
C GLN A 10 -0.91 3.96 -3.43
N GLN A 11 0.19 4.27 -4.14
CA GLN A 11 0.31 3.91 -5.55
C GLN A 11 0.31 2.39 -5.78
N ILE A 12 0.93 1.64 -4.87
CA ILE A 12 0.91 0.17 -4.87
C ILE A 12 -0.52 -0.32 -4.63
N ALA A 13 -1.20 0.15 -3.57
CA ALA A 13 -2.59 -0.24 -3.28
C ALA A 13 -3.51 0.00 -4.49
N ASN A 14 -3.45 1.20 -5.08
CA ASN A 14 -4.26 1.56 -6.24
C ASN A 14 -4.01 0.65 -7.46
N ARG A 15 -2.75 0.36 -7.78
CA ARG A 15 -2.41 -0.52 -8.91
C ARG A 15 -2.80 -1.97 -8.66
N THR A 16 -2.58 -2.47 -7.44
CA THR A 16 -2.94 -3.84 -7.09
C THR A 16 -4.45 -4.02 -7.13
N MET A 17 -5.23 -3.09 -6.57
CA MET A 17 -6.69 -3.11 -6.68
C MET A 17 -7.19 -3.21 -8.13
N GLN A 18 -6.57 -2.45 -9.06
CA GLN A 18 -6.93 -2.52 -10.48
C GLN A 18 -6.69 -3.90 -11.10
N VAL A 19 -5.73 -4.67 -10.57
CA VAL A 19 -5.38 -6.01 -11.07
C VAL A 19 -6.26 -7.08 -10.42
N ILE A 20 -6.48 -7.00 -9.10
CA ILE A 20 -7.12 -8.10 -8.35
C ILE A 20 -8.60 -7.87 -8.05
N GLY A 21 -9.11 -6.64 -8.16
CA GLY A 21 -10.52 -6.31 -7.92
C GLY A 21 -10.95 -6.37 -6.46
N TYR A 22 -10.01 -6.35 -5.52
CA TYR A 22 -10.26 -6.38 -4.07
C TYR A 22 -9.47 -5.28 -3.37
N ASN A 23 -9.99 -4.80 -2.24
CA ASN A 23 -9.34 -3.84 -1.38
C ASN A 23 -8.01 -4.41 -0.83
N VAL A 24 -7.00 -3.57 -0.75
CA VAL A 24 -5.64 -3.88 -0.31
C VAL A 24 -5.20 -2.90 0.77
N ASN A 25 -4.62 -3.44 1.83
CA ASN A 25 -3.89 -2.67 2.82
C ASN A 25 -2.39 -2.91 2.66
N VAL A 26 -1.61 -1.83 2.63
CA VAL A 26 -0.15 -1.85 2.63
C VAL A 26 0.33 -1.36 3.99
N MET A 27 1.16 -2.15 4.65
CA MET A 27 1.68 -1.87 6.00
C MET A 27 3.19 -1.65 5.97
N ASP A 28 3.69 -0.85 6.90
CA ASP A 28 5.12 -0.75 7.19
C ASP A 28 5.60 -1.90 8.10
N GLU A 29 6.89 -1.90 8.45
CA GLU A 29 7.50 -2.94 9.29
C GLU A 29 6.90 -3.03 10.71
N THR A 30 6.17 -2.00 11.16
CA THR A 30 5.53 -1.96 12.48
C THR A 30 4.07 -2.41 12.44
N GLY A 31 3.56 -2.80 11.27
CA GLY A 31 2.17 -3.16 11.06
C GLY A 31 1.24 -1.96 10.92
N ARG A 32 1.77 -0.74 10.77
CA ARG A 32 0.95 0.45 10.54
C ARG A 32 0.54 0.50 9.07
N ILE A 33 -0.76 0.68 8.81
CA ILE A 33 -1.27 0.91 7.46
C ILE A 33 -0.75 2.26 6.95
N ILE A 34 -0.08 2.23 5.79
CA ILE A 34 0.49 3.40 5.12
C ILE A 34 -0.04 3.60 3.70
N GLY A 35 -0.88 2.68 3.22
CA GLY A 35 -1.71 2.81 2.03
C GLY A 35 -2.89 1.86 2.13
N SER A 36 -4.08 2.30 1.71
CA SER A 36 -5.30 1.51 1.81
C SER A 36 -6.28 1.88 0.72
N GLY A 37 -7.19 0.97 0.46
CA GLY A 37 -8.23 1.12 -0.54
C GLY A 37 -8.57 -0.23 -1.07
#